data_AF-A0AAD9JQI5-F1
#
_entry.id   AF-A0AAD9JQI5-F1
#
_cell.length_a   1.000
_cell.length_b   1.000
_cell.length_c   1.000
_cell.angle_alpha   90.00
_cell.angle_beta   90.00
_cell.angle_gamma   90.00
#
_symmetry.space_group_name_H-M   'P 1'
#
loop_
_entity.id
_entity.type
_entity.pdbx_description
1 polymer ?
#
loop_
_entity_poly.entity_id
_entity_poly.type
_entity_poly.pdbx_seq_one_letter_code
_entity_poly.pdbx_strand_id
1 'polypeptide(L)'
;MCIKWCGFNSVNSLSWLTLSKMVAVTKPFRYEQLLSRNRCYVIICFDWFIGACIATVGSQAKSDWNMPMCLTQLPVVSRVSAVFKAISITAISLPLIMIVYATTKIICVIVRTHLQISALVHSIGGYDNNTGLGLSLTRQSARSCKNVLIICVTVVVLTIPLIVYNVAVTVWGYGLISISYGFTVFWIAMCNSFVNSLLYLTLFRSVRRKTYEMLQKMIDAWRLF
;
A
#
# COMPACT_ATOMS: atom_id res chain seq x y z
N MET A 1 -8.86 -7.30 -17.21
CA MET A 1 -9.01 -8.06 -15.95
C MET A 1 -7.77 -8.00 -15.06
N CYS A 2 -6.57 -8.25 -15.61
CA CYS A 2 -5.29 -8.22 -14.89
C CYS A 2 -5.04 -6.91 -14.10
N ILE A 3 -5.55 -5.78 -14.58
CA ILE A 3 -5.29 -4.48 -13.94
C ILE A 3 -6.01 -4.34 -12.58
N LYS A 4 -7.24 -4.85 -12.45
CA LYS A 4 -7.96 -4.85 -11.15
C LYS A 4 -7.23 -5.72 -10.13
N TRP A 5 -6.64 -6.81 -10.58
CA TRP A 5 -5.83 -7.72 -9.77
C TRP A 5 -4.53 -7.06 -9.28
N CYS A 6 -3.79 -6.39 -10.16
CA CYS A 6 -2.60 -5.64 -9.78
C CYS A 6 -2.90 -4.56 -8.73
N GLY A 7 -4.02 -3.84 -8.90
CA GLY A 7 -4.48 -2.85 -7.92
C GLY A 7 -4.76 -3.45 -6.55
N PHE A 8 -5.53 -4.55 -6.49
CA PHE A 8 -5.83 -5.25 -5.23
C PHE A 8 -4.56 -5.72 -4.51
N ASN A 9 -3.70 -6.48 -5.19
CA ASN A 9 -2.47 -7.00 -4.58
C ASN A 9 -1.58 -5.86 -4.08
N SER A 10 -1.47 -4.75 -4.84
CA SER A 10 -0.67 -3.60 -4.41
C SER A 10 -1.17 -2.97 -3.11
N VAL A 11 -2.49 -2.78 -2.96
CA VAL A 11 -3.06 -2.18 -1.75
C VAL A 11 -2.99 -3.18 -0.59
N ASN A 12 -3.22 -4.47 -0.84
CA ASN A 12 -3.16 -5.49 0.20
C ASN A 12 -1.73 -5.69 0.73
N SER A 13 -0.74 -5.81 -0.16
CA SER A 13 0.68 -5.84 0.21
C SER A 13 1.09 -4.60 1.03
N LEU A 14 0.59 -3.42 0.66
CA LEU A 14 0.84 -2.20 1.44
C LEU A 14 0.17 -2.25 2.82
N SER A 15 -1.03 -2.81 2.93
CA SER A 15 -1.71 -2.99 4.21
C SER A 15 -0.93 -3.91 5.14
N TRP A 16 -0.38 -5.01 4.62
CA TRP A 16 0.49 -5.92 5.37
C TRP A 16 1.79 -5.24 5.80
N LEU A 17 2.42 -4.45 4.92
CA LEU A 17 3.59 -3.66 5.26
C LEU A 17 3.29 -2.67 6.39
N THR A 18 2.14 -1.99 6.32
CA THR A 18 1.71 -1.00 7.32
C THR A 18 1.42 -1.68 8.65
N LEU A 19 0.76 -2.83 8.63
CA LEU A 19 0.48 -3.64 9.82
C LEU A 19 1.77 -4.14 10.46
N SER A 20 2.71 -4.63 9.66
CA SER A 20 4.05 -5.02 10.13
C SER A 20 4.76 -3.87 10.84
N LYS A 21 4.71 -2.66 10.27
CA LYS A 21 5.26 -1.45 10.90
C LYS A 21 4.52 -1.07 12.18
N MET A 22 3.20 -1.23 12.22
CA MET A 22 2.41 -1.02 13.43
C MET A 22 2.85 -1.98 14.54
N VAL A 23 3.04 -3.27 14.24
CA VAL A 23 3.53 -4.25 15.22
C VAL A 23 4.95 -3.90 15.68
N ALA A 24 5.84 -3.49 14.76
CA ALA A 24 7.20 -3.08 15.12
C ALA A 24 7.23 -1.90 16.11
N VAL A 25 6.33 -0.93 15.91
CA VAL A 25 6.22 0.26 16.79
C VAL A 25 5.53 -0.07 18.11
N THR A 26 4.45 -0.85 18.07
CA THR A 26 3.63 -1.14 19.26
C THR A 26 4.25 -2.21 20.16
N LYS A 27 5.00 -3.16 19.60
CA LYS A 27 5.54 -4.34 20.29
C LYS A 27 6.98 -4.65 19.83
N PRO A 28 7.97 -3.76 20.06
CA PRO A 28 9.32 -3.91 19.53
C PRO A 28 9.99 -5.21 19.97
N PHE A 29 9.88 -5.61 21.24
CA PHE A 29 10.51 -6.83 21.77
C PHE A 29 9.90 -8.14 21.24
N ARG A 30 8.64 -8.11 20.81
CA ARG A 30 7.96 -9.29 20.25
C ARG A 30 7.94 -9.27 18.72
N TYR A 31 8.43 -8.21 18.09
CA TYR A 31 8.33 -8.06 16.64
C TYR A 31 9.04 -9.20 15.91
N GLU A 32 10.27 -9.56 16.30
CA GLU A 32 11.01 -10.65 15.66
C GLU A 32 10.35 -12.02 15.87
N GLN A 33 9.74 -12.25 17.03
CA GLN A 33 9.00 -13.48 17.32
C GLN A 33 7.67 -13.55 16.55
N LEU A 34 7.02 -12.40 16.30
CA LEU A 34 5.76 -12.31 15.59
C LEU A 34 5.97 -12.40 14.07
N LEU A 35 7.00 -11.75 13.54
CA LEU A 35 7.18 -11.50 12.11
C LEU A 35 8.52 -12.07 11.62
N SER A 36 8.59 -13.41 11.57
CA SER A 36 9.74 -14.12 11.03
C SER A 36 9.73 -14.14 9.49
N ARG A 37 10.89 -14.35 8.88
CA ARG A 37 11.05 -14.40 7.42
C ARG A 37 10.13 -15.43 6.76
N ASN A 38 9.98 -16.62 7.36
CA ASN A 38 9.11 -17.68 6.84
C ASN A 38 7.64 -17.27 6.89
N ARG A 39 7.20 -16.58 7.96
CA ARG A 39 5.83 -16.06 8.05
C ARG A 39 5.57 -14.99 7.00
N CYS A 40 6.56 -14.13 6.71
CA CYS A 40 6.44 -13.16 5.62
C CYS A 40 6.25 -13.85 4.26
N TYR A 41 7.00 -14.92 3.96
CA TYR A 41 6.82 -15.68 2.72
C TYR A 41 5.41 -16.29 2.64
N VAL A 42 4.92 -16.88 3.73
CA VAL A 42 3.55 -17.43 3.78
C VAL A 42 2.51 -16.34 3.53
N ILE A 43 2.64 -15.16 4.16
CA ILE A 43 1.72 -14.03 3.95
C ILE A 43 1.75 -13.56 2.50
N ILE A 44 2.93 -13.44 1.89
CA ILE A 44 3.07 -13.05 0.48
C ILE A 44 2.43 -14.10 -0.42
N CYS A 45 2.73 -15.39 -0.24
CA CYS A 45 2.12 -16.45 -1.04
C CYS A 45 0.59 -16.45 -0.93
N PHE A 46 0.07 -16.23 0.28
CA PHE A 46 -1.37 -16.16 0.54
C PHE A 46 -2.02 -14.93 -0.11
N ASP A 47 -1.38 -13.76 -0.03
CA ASP A 47 -1.83 -12.53 -0.70
C ASP A 47 -1.98 -12.75 -2.21
N TRP A 48 -0.94 -13.30 -2.84
CA TRP A 48 -0.95 -13.59 -4.27
C TRP A 48 -1.99 -14.65 -4.65
N PHE A 49 -2.15 -15.68 -3.83
CA PHE A 49 -3.14 -16.73 -4.04
C PHE A 49 -4.57 -16.17 -4.00
N ILE A 50 -4.92 -15.35 -2.99
CA ILE A 50 -6.23 -14.68 -2.91
C ILE A 50 -6.46 -13.83 -4.16
N GLY A 51 -5.47 -13.02 -4.54
CA GLY A 51 -5.57 -12.22 -5.74
C GLY A 51 -5.87 -13.09 -6.96
N ALA A 52 -5.12 -14.19 -7.14
CA ALA A 52 -5.32 -15.11 -8.26
C ALA A 52 -6.73 -15.71 -8.27
N CYS A 53 -7.27 -16.11 -7.11
CA CYS A 53 -8.64 -16.59 -6.99
C CYS A 53 -9.68 -15.54 -7.42
N ILE A 54 -9.53 -14.28 -7.00
CA ILE A 54 -10.42 -13.19 -7.43
C ILE A 54 -10.32 -13.00 -8.96
N ALA A 55 -9.11 -13.13 -9.51
CA ALA A 55 -8.84 -12.98 -10.94
C ALA A 55 -9.38 -14.16 -11.79
N THR A 56 -9.51 -15.37 -11.25
CA THR A 56 -10.11 -16.50 -11.98
C THR A 56 -11.64 -16.46 -11.95
N VAL A 57 -12.25 -16.00 -10.85
CA VAL A 57 -13.72 -15.90 -10.75
C VAL A 57 -14.30 -14.97 -11.82
N GLY A 58 -13.68 -13.81 -12.04
CA GLY A 58 -14.20 -12.89 -13.05
C GLY A 58 -13.85 -13.25 -14.50
N SER A 59 -12.96 -14.22 -14.76
CA SER A 59 -12.64 -14.67 -16.13
C SER A 59 -13.66 -15.68 -16.66
N GLN A 60 -14.44 -16.30 -15.77
CA GLN A 60 -15.55 -17.18 -16.13
C GLN A 60 -16.81 -16.41 -16.60
N ALA A 61 -16.78 -15.07 -16.57
CA ALA A 61 -17.80 -14.25 -17.19
C ALA A 61 -17.70 -14.37 -18.72
N LYS A 62 -18.60 -15.14 -19.35
CA LYS A 62 -18.64 -15.43 -20.80
C LYS A 62 -18.19 -14.23 -21.64
N SER A 63 -17.04 -14.35 -22.30
CA SER A 63 -16.60 -13.41 -23.33
C SER A 63 -17.24 -13.81 -24.65
N ASP A 64 -18.16 -13.00 -25.17
CA ASP A 64 -18.48 -13.07 -26.59
C ASP A 64 -17.24 -12.55 -27.36
N TRP A 65 -16.51 -13.46 -28.00
CA TRP A 65 -15.19 -13.22 -28.61
C TRP A 65 -15.20 -12.33 -29.88
N ASN A 66 -16.33 -11.71 -30.21
CA ASN A 66 -16.52 -10.94 -31.45
C ASN A 66 -16.35 -9.42 -31.31
N MET A 67 -15.77 -8.92 -30.20
CA MET A 67 -15.60 -7.48 -30.00
C MET A 67 -14.13 -7.04 -30.02
N PRO A 68 -13.70 -6.24 -31.02
CA PRO A 68 -12.35 -5.71 -31.09
C PRO A 68 -12.26 -4.43 -30.26
N MET A 69 -12.08 -4.52 -28.94
CA MET A 69 -11.38 -3.49 -28.18
C MET A 69 -11.06 -3.95 -26.75
N CYS A 70 -9.80 -4.39 -26.57
CA CYS A 70 -9.21 -4.87 -25.31
C CYS A 70 -9.04 -3.81 -24.20
N LEU A 71 -9.80 -2.70 -24.18
CA LEU A 71 -9.58 -1.65 -23.18
C LEU A 71 -10.76 -1.27 -22.29
N THR A 72 -12.02 -1.44 -22.68
CA THR A 72 -13.13 -0.92 -21.84
C THR A 72 -14.50 -1.53 -22.16
N GLN A 73 -14.65 -2.86 -22.19
CA GLN A 73 -15.99 -3.44 -22.38
C GLN A 73 -16.74 -3.66 -21.06
N LEU A 74 -17.48 -2.61 -20.74
CA LEU A 74 -18.41 -2.42 -19.63
C LEU A 74 -19.79 -3.13 -19.71
N PRO A 75 -20.30 -3.77 -20.79
CA PRO A 75 -21.63 -4.38 -20.72
C PRO A 75 -21.67 -5.90 -20.49
N VAL A 76 -20.63 -6.67 -20.83
CA VAL A 76 -20.67 -8.15 -20.72
C VAL A 76 -20.54 -8.64 -19.27
N VAL A 77 -19.97 -7.81 -18.39
CA VAL A 77 -19.91 -8.07 -16.93
C VAL A 77 -21.26 -7.81 -16.24
N SER A 78 -22.29 -7.34 -16.96
CA SER A 78 -23.63 -7.11 -16.39
C SER A 78 -24.30 -8.38 -15.86
N ARG A 79 -23.85 -9.57 -16.31
CA ARG A 79 -24.33 -10.87 -15.84
C ARG A 79 -23.45 -11.55 -14.79
N VAL A 80 -22.37 -10.91 -14.34
CA VAL A 80 -21.68 -11.36 -13.13
C VAL A 80 -22.44 -10.78 -11.95
N SER A 81 -22.92 -11.65 -11.06
CA SER A 81 -23.87 -11.32 -10.00
C SER A 81 -23.43 -10.10 -9.18
N ALA A 82 -24.39 -9.36 -8.63
CA ALA A 82 -24.12 -8.27 -7.68
C ALA A 82 -23.10 -8.65 -6.59
N VAL A 83 -23.02 -9.95 -6.26
CA VAL A 83 -22.04 -10.57 -5.38
C VAL A 83 -20.59 -10.32 -5.83
N PHE A 84 -20.24 -10.46 -7.12
CA PHE A 84 -18.87 -10.23 -7.58
C PHE A 84 -18.46 -8.75 -7.51
N LYS A 85 -19.40 -7.85 -7.80
CA LYS A 85 -19.19 -6.40 -7.62
C LYS A 85 -18.95 -6.08 -6.14
N ALA A 86 -19.78 -6.64 -5.25
CA ALA A 86 -19.62 -6.50 -3.81
C ALA A 86 -18.28 -7.07 -3.32
N ILE A 87 -17.89 -8.28 -3.75
CA ILE A 87 -16.59 -8.88 -3.43
C ILE A 87 -15.44 -7.96 -3.86
N SER A 88 -15.49 -7.43 -5.08
CA SER A 88 -14.44 -6.55 -5.61
C SER A 88 -14.32 -5.25 -4.80
N ILE A 89 -15.44 -4.63 -4.43
CA ILE A 89 -15.45 -3.40 -3.62
C ILE A 89 -14.92 -3.70 -2.22
N THR A 90 -15.39 -4.78 -1.59
CA THR A 90 -14.97 -5.19 -0.23
C THR A 90 -13.49 -5.54 -0.20
N ALA A 91 -13.00 -6.26 -1.20
CA ALA A 91 -11.59 -6.65 -1.32
C ALA A 91 -10.65 -5.43 -1.37
N ILE A 92 -11.06 -4.31 -1.98
CA ILE A 92 -10.25 -3.09 -2.00
C ILE A 92 -10.43 -2.26 -0.72
N SER A 93 -11.65 -2.21 -0.20
CA SER A 93 -12.00 -1.39 0.98
C SER A 93 -11.36 -1.89 2.26
N LEU A 94 -11.30 -3.21 2.48
CA LEU A 94 -10.75 -3.80 3.70
C LEU A 94 -9.26 -3.46 3.91
N PRO A 95 -8.35 -3.65 2.93
CA PRO A 95 -6.97 -3.21 3.03
C PRO A 95 -6.81 -1.73 3.35
N LEU A 96 -7.65 -0.86 2.78
CA LEU A 96 -7.61 0.58 3.06
C LEU A 96 -8.01 0.89 4.51
N ILE A 97 -9.06 0.26 5.01
CA ILE A 97 -9.46 0.37 6.43
C ILE A 97 -8.30 -0.09 7.33
N MET A 98 -7.63 -1.19 6.99
CA MET A 98 -6.47 -1.66 7.73
C MET A 98 -5.30 -0.65 7.70
N ILE A 99 -5.01 -0.05 6.54
CA ILE A 99 -3.98 0.99 6.40
C ILE A 99 -4.31 2.20 7.28
N VAL A 100 -5.54 2.71 7.21
CA VAL A 100 -5.98 3.86 8.02
C VAL A 100 -5.87 3.52 9.50
N TYR A 101 -6.42 2.39 9.94
CA TYR A 101 -6.35 1.95 11.33
C TYR A 101 -4.89 1.83 11.82
N ALA A 102 -4.04 1.14 11.05
CA ALA A 102 -2.65 0.91 11.43
C ALA A 102 -1.84 2.22 11.49
N THR A 103 -2.02 3.11 10.51
CA THR A 103 -1.37 4.43 10.50
C THR A 103 -1.83 5.31 11.65
N THR A 104 -3.13 5.35 11.96
CA THR A 104 -3.66 6.06 13.13
C THR A 104 -3.03 5.51 14.42
N LYS A 105 -2.97 4.19 14.60
CA LYS A 105 -2.33 3.59 15.78
C LYS A 105 -0.85 3.93 15.89
N ILE A 106 -0.10 3.89 14.78
CA ILE A 106 1.31 4.29 14.75
C ILE A 106 1.46 5.75 15.21
N ILE A 107 0.67 6.67 14.66
CA ILE A 107 0.72 8.09 15.03
C ILE A 107 0.40 8.27 16.51
N CYS A 108 -0.66 7.63 17.01
CA CYS A 108 -1.02 7.71 18.43
C CYS A 108 0.11 7.22 19.36
N VAL A 109 0.79 6.12 19.01
CA VAL A 109 1.92 5.64 19.82
C VAL A 109 3.08 6.62 19.77
N ILE A 110 3.47 7.10 18.58
CA ILE A 110 4.56 8.06 18.42
C ILE A 110 4.31 9.33 19.23
N VAL A 111 3.10 9.90 19.14
CA VAL A 111 2.71 11.11 19.88
C VAL A 111 2.77 10.86 21.40
N ARG A 112 2.23 9.74 21.88
CA ARG A 112 2.29 9.38 23.31
C ARG A 112 3.74 9.24 23.80
N THR A 113 4.59 8.56 23.05
CA THR A 113 6.00 8.40 23.38
C THR A 113 6.72 9.75 23.41
N HIS A 114 6.46 10.64 22.45
CA HIS A 114 7.02 11.99 22.46
C HIS A 114 6.59 12.81 23.68
N LEU A 115 5.31 12.77 24.06
CA LEU A 115 4.80 13.48 25.24
C LEU A 115 5.43 12.97 26.54
N GLN A 116 5.54 11.65 26.70
CA GLN A 116 6.18 11.04 27.88
C GLN A 116 7.65 11.43 28.00
N ILE A 117 8.38 11.41 26.89
CA ILE A 117 9.78 11.83 26.86
C ILE A 117 9.90 13.33 27.18
N SER A 118 9.06 14.17 26.60
CA SER A 118 9.09 15.62 26.87
C SER A 118 8.83 15.93 28.35
N ALA A 119 7.89 15.22 28.97
CA ALA A 119 7.62 15.34 30.40
C ALA A 119 8.81 14.87 31.25
N LEU A 120 9.43 13.75 30.88
CA LEU A 120 10.59 13.20 31.60
C LEU A 120 11.80 14.14 31.53
N VAL A 121 12.10 14.67 30.34
CA VAL A 121 13.21 15.63 30.15
C VAL A 121 12.99 16.90 30.97
N HIS A 122 11.75 17.39 31.05
CA HIS A 122 11.43 18.52 31.92
C HIS A 122 11.57 18.20 33.41
N SER A 123 11.26 16.97 33.85
CA SER A 123 11.38 16.58 35.26
C SER A 123 12.82 16.34 35.73
N ILE A 124 13.74 15.93 34.84
CA ILE A 124 15.09 15.50 35.21
C ILE A 124 16.11 16.66 35.15
N GLY A 125 15.78 17.80 34.55
CA GLY A 125 16.59 19.03 34.64
C GLY A 125 18.02 18.92 34.06
N GLY A 126 18.34 17.84 33.34
CA GLY A 126 19.69 17.59 32.85
C GLY A 126 19.70 16.50 31.78
N TYR A 127 20.42 16.77 30.69
CA TYR A 127 20.55 15.87 29.54
C TYR A 127 21.58 14.79 29.87
N ASP A 128 21.15 13.72 30.54
CA ASP A 128 22.05 12.63 30.88
C ASP A 128 22.37 11.78 29.62
N ASN A 129 23.60 11.28 29.50
CA ASN A 129 24.06 10.63 28.26
C ASN A 129 23.26 9.35 27.91
N ASN A 130 22.68 8.68 28.91
CA ASN A 130 21.81 7.51 28.72
C ASN A 130 20.41 7.86 28.18
N THR A 131 19.89 9.04 28.51
CA THR A 131 18.63 9.54 27.92
C THR A 131 18.79 9.88 26.43
N GLY A 132 19.99 10.24 25.98
CA GLY A 132 20.30 10.51 24.57
C GLY A 132 20.14 9.28 23.65
N LEU A 133 20.51 8.09 24.14
CA LEU A 133 20.39 6.85 23.36
C LEU A 133 18.93 6.48 23.11
N GLY A 134 18.09 6.52 24.15
CA GLY A 134 16.64 6.30 24.02
C GLY A 134 15.95 7.31 23.10
N LEU A 135 16.38 8.58 23.14
CA LEU A 135 15.89 9.63 22.25
C LEU A 135 16.27 9.37 20.78
N SER A 136 17.49 8.90 20.53
CA SER A 136 17.99 8.61 19.18
C SER A 136 17.26 7.43 18.54
N LEU A 137 17.02 6.35 19.29
CA LEU A 137 16.26 5.17 18.85
C LEU A 137 14.81 5.54 18.53
N THR A 138 14.20 6.40 19.35
CA THR A 138 12.84 6.92 19.14
C THR A 138 12.77 7.82 17.90
N ARG A 139 13.78 8.69 17.68
CA ARG A 139 13.86 9.51 16.45
C ARG A 139 14.06 8.67 15.19
N GLN A 140 14.85 7.59 15.27
CA GLN A 140 15.08 6.69 14.15
C GLN A 140 13.83 5.91 13.78
N SER A 141 13.09 5.39 14.77
CA SER A 141 11.80 4.72 14.54
C SER A 141 10.75 5.70 13.99
N ALA A 142 10.68 6.93 14.51
CA ALA A 142 9.79 7.98 14.01
C ALA A 142 10.09 8.36 12.54
N ARG A 143 11.37 8.47 12.14
CA ARG A 143 11.76 8.71 10.73
C ARG A 143 11.30 7.58 9.81
N SER A 144 11.54 6.33 10.21
CA SER A 144 11.10 5.19 9.41
C SER A 144 9.58 5.12 9.28
N CYS A 145 8.83 5.54 10.30
CA CYS A 145 7.37 5.59 10.26
C CYS A 145 6.86 6.73 9.37
N LYS A 146 7.49 7.91 9.41
CA LYS A 146 7.13 9.05 8.54
C LYS A 146 7.15 8.65 7.06
N ASN A 147 8.18 7.94 6.61
CA ASN A 147 8.29 7.53 5.22
C ASN A 147 7.18 6.57 4.80
N VAL A 148 6.85 5.61 5.66
CA VAL A 148 5.76 4.66 5.40
C VAL A 148 4.40 5.37 5.41
N LEU A 149 4.20 6.31 6.32
CA LEU A 149 2.98 7.12 6.39
C LEU A 149 2.76 7.92 5.10
N ILE A 150 3.81 8.56 4.57
CA ILE A 150 3.75 9.29 3.30
C ILE A 150 3.27 8.36 2.18
N ILE A 151 3.86 7.17 2.06
CA ILE A 151 3.45 6.18 1.05
C ILE A 151 1.98 5.76 1.24
N CYS A 152 1.57 5.49 2.48
CA CYS A 152 0.19 5.10 2.78
C CYS A 152 -0.81 6.18 2.36
N VAL A 153 -0.54 7.44 2.72
CA VAL A 153 -1.39 8.58 2.36
C VAL A 153 -1.47 8.73 0.84
N THR A 154 -0.35 8.63 0.13
CA THR A 154 -0.33 8.70 -1.33
C THR A 154 -1.19 7.62 -1.97
N VAL A 155 -1.07 6.36 -1.52
CA VAL A 155 -1.88 5.26 -2.05
C VAL A 155 -3.36 5.48 -1.79
N VAL A 156 -3.73 5.92 -0.58
CA VAL A 156 -5.13 6.23 -0.24
C VAL A 156 -5.67 7.33 -1.16
N VAL A 157 -4.95 8.44 -1.30
CA VAL A 157 -5.37 9.59 -2.13
C VAL A 157 -5.55 9.19 -3.60
N LEU A 158 -4.62 8.41 -4.16
CA LEU A 158 -4.69 8.00 -5.56
C LEU A 158 -5.74 6.91 -5.82
N THR A 159 -6.14 6.15 -4.81
CA THR A 159 -7.09 5.03 -4.96
C THR A 159 -8.54 5.42 -4.66
N ILE A 160 -8.77 6.41 -3.79
CA ILE A 160 -10.13 6.88 -3.42
C ILE A 160 -11.01 7.23 -4.64
N PRO A 161 -10.55 8.01 -5.64
CA PRO A 161 -11.40 8.37 -6.78
C PRO A 161 -11.93 7.16 -7.56
N LEU A 162 -11.09 6.13 -7.72
CA LEU A 162 -11.47 4.89 -8.38
C LEU A 162 -12.51 4.11 -7.56
N ILE A 163 -12.41 4.11 -6.23
CA ILE A 163 -13.39 3.44 -5.35
C ILE A 163 -14.73 4.16 -5.44
N VAL A 164 -14.72 5.49 -5.31
CA VAL A 164 -15.92 6.32 -5.42
C VAL A 164 -16.61 6.07 -6.76
N TYR A 165 -15.85 6.04 -7.86
CA TYR A 165 -16.38 5.69 -9.18
C TYR A 165 -17.00 4.29 -9.22
N ASN A 166 -16.32 3.25 -8.71
CA ASN A 166 -16.85 1.89 -8.72
C ASN A 166 -18.13 1.74 -7.87
N VAL A 167 -18.21 2.42 -6.73
CA VAL A 167 -19.42 2.47 -5.89
C VAL A 167 -20.54 3.19 -6.63
N ALA A 168 -20.26 4.38 -7.18
CA ALA A 168 -21.21 5.18 -7.93
C ALA A 168 -21.80 4.41 -9.12
N VAL A 169 -20.95 3.75 -9.91
CA VAL A 169 -21.37 2.86 -11.01
C VAL A 169 -22.21 1.69 -10.52
N THR A 170 -21.92 1.15 -9.33
CA THR A 170 -22.66 0.01 -8.78
C THR A 170 -24.05 0.43 -8.31
N VAL A 171 -24.18 1.62 -7.73
CA VAL A 171 -25.44 2.14 -7.19
C VAL A 171 -26.32 2.75 -8.30
N TRP A 172 -25.73 3.55 -9.18
CA TRP A 172 -26.46 4.33 -10.19
C TRP A 172 -26.41 3.74 -11.59
N GLY A 173 -25.57 2.72 -11.83
CA GLY A 173 -25.36 2.16 -13.16
C GLY A 173 -24.45 3.01 -14.05
N TYR A 174 -24.13 2.46 -15.22
CA TYR A 174 -23.16 3.06 -16.14
C TYR A 174 -23.69 4.26 -16.94
N GLY A 175 -25.01 4.47 -17.00
CA GLY A 175 -25.63 5.51 -17.82
C GLY A 175 -25.52 6.93 -17.24
N LEU A 176 -25.28 7.06 -15.94
CA LEU A 176 -25.26 8.35 -15.23
C LEU A 176 -23.88 8.99 -15.12
N ILE A 177 -22.80 8.23 -15.34
CA ILE A 177 -21.43 8.69 -15.13
C ILE A 177 -20.67 8.66 -16.46
N SER A 178 -20.09 9.79 -16.85
CA SER A 178 -19.33 9.91 -18.10
C SER A 178 -18.17 8.90 -18.17
N ILE A 179 -18.00 8.28 -19.34
CA ILE A 179 -16.90 7.35 -19.63
C ILE A 179 -15.55 8.05 -19.45
N SER A 180 -15.44 9.34 -19.82
CA SER A 180 -14.22 10.13 -19.67
C SER A 180 -13.81 10.25 -18.20
N TYR A 181 -14.77 10.37 -17.28
CA TYR A 181 -14.47 10.39 -15.84
C TYR A 181 -13.92 9.04 -15.39
N GLY A 182 -14.53 7.93 -15.82
CA GLY A 182 -14.05 6.57 -15.54
C GLY A 182 -12.63 6.33 -16.03
N PHE A 183 -12.30 6.80 -17.24
CA PHE A 183 -10.94 6.74 -17.79
C PHE A 183 -9.94 7.55 -16.93
N THR A 184 -10.28 8.77 -16.54
CA THR A 184 -9.42 9.64 -15.74
C THR A 184 -9.11 9.04 -14.36
N VAL A 185 -10.14 8.60 -13.61
CA VAL A 185 -9.92 8.01 -12.27
C VAL A 185 -9.13 6.71 -12.34
N PHE A 186 -9.30 5.93 -13.41
CA PHE A 186 -8.50 4.74 -13.66
C PHE A 186 -7.03 5.08 -13.87
N TRP A 187 -6.72 6.08 -14.70
CA TRP A 187 -5.35 6.53 -14.93
C TRP A 187 -4.68 7.07 -13.66
N ILE A 188 -5.41 7.84 -12.86
CA ILE A 188 -4.92 8.33 -11.55
C ILE A 188 -4.52 7.14 -10.65
N ALA A 189 -5.36 6.10 -10.60
CA ALA A 189 -5.04 4.90 -9.82
C ALA A 189 -3.83 4.13 -10.39
N MET A 190 -3.65 4.09 -11.71
CA MET A 190 -2.47 3.47 -12.33
C MET A 190 -1.17 4.22 -12.02
N CYS A 191 -1.22 5.55 -11.90
CA CYS A 191 -0.08 6.36 -11.48
C CYS A 191 0.44 6.00 -10.08
N ASN A 192 -0.36 5.34 -9.24
CA ASN A 192 0.04 4.90 -7.90
C ASN A 192 1.34 4.08 -7.89
N SER A 193 1.49 3.12 -8.80
CA SER A 193 2.70 2.28 -8.86
C SER A 193 3.96 3.08 -9.23
N PHE A 194 3.82 4.04 -10.14
CA PHE A 194 4.90 4.94 -10.53
C PHE A 194 5.31 5.85 -9.36
N VAL A 195 4.32 6.50 -8.74
CA VAL A 195 4.57 7.39 -7.58
C VAL A 195 5.20 6.61 -6.42
N ASN A 196 4.73 5.40 -6.13
CA ASN A 196 5.32 4.57 -5.08
C ASN A 196 6.80 4.26 -5.35
N SER A 197 7.17 3.97 -6.61
CA SER A 197 8.57 3.74 -6.99
C SER A 197 9.44 4.98 -6.74
N LEU A 198 8.94 6.17 -7.09
CA LEU A 198 9.62 7.44 -6.81
C LEU A 198 9.72 7.71 -5.30
N LEU A 199 8.67 7.43 -4.53
CA LEU A 199 8.68 7.58 -3.07
C LEU A 199 9.69 6.62 -2.43
N TYR A 200 9.83 5.39 -2.90
CA TYR A 200 10.84 4.47 -2.37
C TYR A 200 12.26 4.99 -2.61
N LEU A 201 12.54 5.52 -3.80
CA LEU A 201 13.85 6.09 -4.14
C LEU A 201 14.17 7.37 -3.34
N THR A 202 13.17 8.23 -3.13
CA THR A 202 13.36 9.51 -2.44
C THR A 202 13.40 9.37 -0.92
N LEU A 203 12.51 8.56 -0.34
CA LEU A 203 12.35 8.44 1.10
C LEU A 203 13.35 7.47 1.75
N PHE A 204 13.72 6.37 1.07
CA PHE A 204 14.60 5.35 1.66
C PHE A 204 16.04 5.50 1.18
N ARG A 205 16.88 6.06 2.04
CA ARG A 205 18.33 6.20 1.80
C ARG A 205 18.99 4.86 1.48
N SER A 206 18.56 3.77 2.12
CA SER A 206 19.07 2.42 1.86
C SER A 206 18.80 1.96 0.43
N VAL A 207 17.59 2.21 -0.09
CA VAL A 207 17.21 1.87 -1.46
C VAL A 207 18.04 2.68 -2.44
N ARG A 208 18.06 4.01 -2.29
CA ARG A 208 18.85 4.91 -3.14
C ARG A 208 20.33 4.53 -3.20
N ARG A 209 20.95 4.20 -2.06
CA ARG A 209 22.35 3.77 -2.02
C ARG A 209 22.56 2.49 -2.83
N LYS A 210 21.70 1.49 -2.63
CA LYS A 210 21.80 0.20 -3.32
C LYS A 210 21.54 0.33 -4.83
N THR A 211 20.59 1.19 -5.23
CA THR A 211 20.33 1.51 -6.64
C THR A 211 21.55 2.18 -7.28
N TYR A 212 22.19 3.12 -6.58
CA TYR A 212 23.42 3.77 -7.05
C TYR A 212 24.57 2.76 -7.20
N GLU A 213 24.77 1.88 -6.21
CA GLU A 213 25.77 0.81 -6.26
C GLU A 213 25.54 -0.13 -7.46
N MET A 214 24.28 -0.49 -7.75
CA MET A 214 23.92 -1.32 -8.92
C MET A 214 24.16 -0.58 -10.24
N LEU A 215 23.77 0.69 -10.31
CA LEU A 215 23.96 1.52 -11.49
C LEU A 215 25.45 1.71 -11.81
N GLN A 216 26.27 1.95 -10.79
CA GLN A 216 27.71 2.08 -10.95
C GLN A 216 28.32 0.79 -11.52
N LYS A 217 27.94 -0.38 -10.99
CA LYS A 217 28.38 -1.68 -11.54
C LYS A 217 27.96 -1.89 -12.99
N MET A 218 26.77 -1.43 -13.39
CA MET A 218 26.31 -1.52 -14.78
C MET A 218 27.13 -0.61 -15.69
N ILE A 219 27.43 0.62 -15.25
CA ILE A 219 28.28 1.56 -16.00
C ILE A 219 29.69 1.00 -16.15
N ASP A 220 30.27 0.47 -15.06
CA ASP A 220 31.61 -0.11 -15.07
C ASP A 220 31.67 -1.34 -15.98
N ALA A 221 30.64 -2.20 -15.97
CA ALA A 221 30.54 -3.33 -16.89
C ALA A 221 30.39 -2.90 -18.35
N TRP A 222 29.62 -1.83 -18.61
CA TRP A 222 29.44 -1.30 -19.97
C TRP A 222 30.73 -0.72 -20.55
N ARG A 223 31.59 -0.12 -19.72
CA ARG A 223 32.91 0.42 -20.13
C ARG A 223 33.91 -0.66 -20.55
N LEU A 224 33.64 -1.93 -20.26
CA LEU A 224 34.49 -3.06 -20.66
C LEU A 224 34.15 -3.60 -22.06
N PHE A 225 33.09 -3.10 -22.70
CA PHE A 225 32.68 -3.42 -24.07
C PHE A 225 32.95 -2.24 -25.00
#